data_AF-A0A7W1RRT0-F1
#
_entry.id   AF-A0A7W1RRT0-F1
#
_cell.length_a   1.000
_cell.length_b   1.000
_cell.length_c   1.000
_cell.angle_alpha   90.00
_cell.angle_beta   90.00
_cell.angle_gamma   90.00
#
_symmetry.space_group_name_H-M   'P 1'
#
loop_
_entity.id
_entity.type
_entity.pdbx_description
1 polymer ?
#
loop_
_entity_poly.entity_id
_entity_poly.type
_entity_poly.pdbx_seq_one_letter_code
_entity_poly.pdbx_strand_id
1 'polypeptide(L)'
;MTLITQTVARLLLAPLLVLAAAILVKGYTDVGDGFTAGILVAIGVLMQGVAFGHRQAERLLPVRVAYRLALGGLLLGVALAIAPLFAGGAIFTHRPLPGVSPVKLGTLELITPVLFDVGVFLLVLGTVVAGVHLFARPPQEDRS
;
A
#
# COMPACT_ATOMS: atom_id res chain seq x y z
N MET A 1 16.87 -7.40 20.96
CA MET A 1 15.51 -6.86 21.21
C MET A 1 14.87 -7.65 22.33
N THR A 2 14.09 -7.01 23.20
CA THR A 2 13.42 -7.69 24.33
C THR A 2 12.19 -8.47 23.86
N LEU A 3 11.75 -9.46 24.64
CA LEU A 3 10.54 -10.26 24.36
C LEU A 3 9.28 -9.38 24.22
N ILE A 4 9.19 -8.30 25.00
CA ILE A 4 8.08 -7.35 24.96
C ILE A 4 8.02 -6.66 23.60
N THR A 5 9.14 -6.11 23.11
CA THR A 5 9.19 -5.42 21.81
C THR A 5 8.79 -6.33 20.65
N GLN A 6 9.27 -7.58 20.65
CA GLN A 6 8.92 -8.56 19.61
C GLN A 6 7.44 -8.92 19.61
N THR A 7 6.86 -9.07 20.80
CA THR A 7 5.45 -9.40 20.97
C THR A 7 4.56 -8.25 20.50
N VAL A 8 4.86 -7.02 20.95
CA VAL A 8 4.12 -5.81 20.57
C VAL A 8 4.23 -5.58 19.06
N ALA A 9 5.42 -5.65 18.48
CA ALA A 9 5.59 -5.49 17.04
C ALA A 9 4.72 -6.50 16.28
N ARG A 10 4.83 -7.80 16.59
CA ARG A 10 4.03 -8.85 15.94
C ARG A 10 2.52 -8.62 16.04
N LEU A 11 2.06 -8.18 17.22
CA LEU A 11 0.64 -7.93 17.48
C LEU A 11 0.12 -6.70 16.73
N LEU A 12 0.94 -5.66 16.56
CA LEU A 12 0.55 -4.41 15.90
C LEU A 12 0.33 -4.55 14.39
N LEU A 13 0.96 -5.50 13.71
CA LEU A 13 0.85 -5.61 12.25
C LEU A 13 -0.60 -5.90 11.80
N ALA A 14 -1.30 -6.80 12.48
CA ALA A 14 -2.68 -7.17 12.16
C ALA A 14 -3.67 -5.99 12.28
N PRO A 15 -3.76 -5.25 13.41
CA PRO A 15 -4.65 -4.10 13.53
C PRO A 15 -4.26 -2.96 12.58
N LEU A 16 -2.97 -2.76 12.26
CA LEU A 16 -2.56 -1.76 11.27
C LEU A 16 -3.08 -2.11 9.86
N LEU A 17 -3.08 -3.40 9.47
CA LEU A 17 -3.66 -3.84 8.21
C LEU A 17 -5.17 -3.63 8.17
N VAL A 18 -5.87 -3.94 9.26
CA VAL A 18 -7.32 -3.71 9.38
C VAL A 18 -7.65 -2.22 9.32
N LEU A 19 -6.88 -1.39 10.03
CA LEU A 19 -7.05 0.06 10.02
C LEU A 19 -6.77 0.66 8.64
N ALA A 20 -5.71 0.20 7.96
CA ALA A 20 -5.42 0.61 6.59
C ALA A 20 -6.54 0.24 5.61
N ALA A 21 -7.10 -0.97 5.73
CA ALA A 21 -8.24 -1.39 4.93
C ALA A 21 -9.48 -0.52 5.23
N ALA A 22 -9.73 -0.20 6.50
CA ALA A 22 -10.81 0.70 6.89
C ALA A 22 -10.63 2.12 6.32
N ILE A 23 -9.41 2.67 6.33
CA ILE A 23 -9.09 3.97 5.74
C ILE A 23 -9.31 3.97 4.22
N LEU A 24 -8.85 2.92 3.52
CA LEU A 24 -9.06 2.76 2.08
C LEU A 24 -10.53 2.69 1.68
N VAL A 25 -11.34 1.98 2.47
CA VAL A 25 -12.79 1.88 2.24
C VAL A 25 -13.50 3.19 2.59
N LYS A 26 -13.08 3.85 3.67
CA LYS A 26 -13.69 5.07 4.18
C LYS A 26 -13.32 6.33 3.39
N GLY A 27 -12.18 6.32 2.68
CA GLY A 27 -11.68 7.44 1.88
C GLY A 27 -12.63 7.95 0.80
N TYR A 28 -13.64 7.15 0.42
CA TYR A 28 -14.70 7.61 -0.46
C TYR A 28 -15.61 8.70 0.18
N THR A 29 -15.83 8.62 1.49
CA THR A 29 -16.84 9.45 2.19
C THR A 29 -16.25 10.44 3.18
N ASP A 30 -14.98 10.27 3.56
CA ASP A 30 -14.37 10.95 4.70
C ASP A 30 -12.85 11.13 4.49
N VAL A 31 -12.16 11.84 5.38
CA VAL A 31 -10.72 12.10 5.29
C VAL A 31 -9.91 10.80 5.47
N GLY A 32 -9.24 10.36 4.41
CA GLY A 32 -8.34 9.21 4.38
C GLY A 32 -8.07 8.75 2.94
N ASP A 33 -6.86 8.33 2.62
CA ASP A 33 -6.47 7.96 1.26
C ASP A 33 -5.52 6.76 1.21
N GLY A 34 -5.28 6.26 -0.02
CA GLY A 34 -4.34 5.17 -0.26
C GLY A 34 -2.93 5.45 0.25
N PHE A 35 -2.50 6.72 0.25
CA PHE A 35 -1.19 7.13 0.74
C PHE A 35 -1.05 6.92 2.25
N THR A 36 -1.99 7.44 3.03
CA THR A 36 -1.99 7.32 4.50
C THR A 36 -2.07 5.86 4.93
N ALA A 37 -2.94 5.08 4.28
CA ALA A 37 -3.05 3.64 4.51
C ALA A 37 -1.72 2.92 4.19
N GLY A 38 -1.03 3.31 3.11
CA GLY A 38 0.23 2.72 2.68
C GLY A 38 1.35 2.95 3.69
N ILE A 39 1.49 4.18 4.19
CA ILE A 39 2.47 4.53 5.24
C ILE A 39 2.21 3.74 6.51
N LEU A 40 0.94 3.66 6.93
CA LEU A 40 0.55 2.98 8.16
C LEU A 40 1.01 1.51 8.16
N VAL A 41 0.75 0.79 7.06
CA VAL A 41 1.19 -0.60 6.90
C VAL A 41 2.70 -0.69 6.77
N ALA A 42 3.34 0.23 6.03
CA ALA A 42 4.78 0.25 5.87
C ALA A 42 5.50 0.36 7.22
N ILE A 43 5.05 1.26 8.11
CA ILE A 43 5.60 1.39 9.46
C ILE A 43 5.47 0.07 10.22
N GLY A 44 4.30 -0.59 10.17
CA GLY A 44 4.10 -1.89 10.81
C GLY A 44 5.06 -2.96 10.30
N VAL A 45 5.30 -3.01 8.98
CA VAL A 45 6.26 -3.93 8.35
C VAL A 45 7.69 -3.61 8.77
N LEU A 46 8.07 -2.33 8.80
CA LEU A 46 9.42 -1.91 9.23
C LEU A 46 9.67 -2.21 10.70
N MET A 47 8.66 -2.04 11.57
CA MET A 47 8.75 -2.44 12.98
C MET A 47 9.02 -3.94 13.15
N GLN A 48 8.48 -4.81 12.29
CA GLN A 48 8.87 -6.23 12.28
C GLN A 48 10.37 -6.39 11.99
N GLY A 49 10.89 -5.64 11.02
CA GLY A 49 12.30 -5.69 10.65
C GLY A 49 13.22 -5.25 11.78
N VAL A 50 12.84 -4.21 12.53
CA VAL A 50 13.60 -3.75 13.71
C VAL A 50 13.52 -4.77 14.85
N ALA A 51 12.35 -5.36 15.10
CA ALA A 51 12.12 -6.25 16.24
C ALA A 51 12.74 -7.65 16.05
N PHE A 52 12.69 -8.19 14.84
CA PHE A 52 13.13 -9.55 14.52
C PHE A 52 14.44 -9.61 13.70
N GLY A 53 14.92 -8.46 13.21
CA GLY A 53 16.13 -8.37 12.39
C GLY A 53 15.88 -8.65 10.90
N HIS A 54 16.87 -8.31 10.07
CA HIS A 54 16.78 -8.33 8.61
C HIS A 54 16.38 -9.69 8.04
N ARG A 55 16.96 -10.79 8.53
CA ARG A 55 16.67 -12.16 8.05
C ARG A 55 15.23 -12.62 8.29
N GLN A 56 14.60 -12.18 9.37
CA GLN A 56 13.17 -12.43 9.58
C GLN A 56 12.29 -11.48 8.77
N ALA A 57 12.73 -10.23 8.57
CA ALA A 57 12.03 -9.24 7.75
C ALA A 57 11.83 -9.72 6.31
N GLU A 58 12.87 -10.32 5.71
CA GLU A 58 12.81 -10.87 4.34
C GLU A 58 11.78 -11.99 4.14
N ARG A 59 11.33 -12.63 5.23
CA ARG A 59 10.27 -13.64 5.18
C ARG A 59 8.88 -13.02 5.01
N LEU A 60 8.72 -11.73 5.30
CA LEU A 60 7.44 -11.04 5.15
C LEU A 60 7.15 -10.78 3.66
N LEU A 61 5.93 -11.12 3.25
CA LEU A 61 5.50 -10.91 1.86
C LEU A 61 5.71 -9.46 1.37
N PRO A 62 5.32 -8.41 2.12
CA PRO A 62 5.49 -7.03 1.65
C PRO A 62 6.94 -6.65 1.39
N VAL A 63 7.89 -7.26 2.11
CA VAL A 63 9.32 -7.05 1.91
C VAL A 63 9.79 -7.75 0.65
N ARG A 64 9.44 -9.03 0.48
CA ARG A 64 9.89 -9.85 -0.66
C ARG A 64 9.38 -9.34 -2.00
N VAL A 65 8.16 -8.78 -2.03
CA VAL A 65 7.55 -8.26 -3.25
C VAL A 65 7.51 -6.73 -3.29
N ALA A 66 8.23 -6.03 -2.42
CA ALA A 66 8.17 -4.57 -2.28
C ALA A 66 8.28 -3.81 -3.61
N TYR A 67 9.28 -4.15 -4.44
CA TYR A 67 9.45 -3.55 -5.77
C TYR A 67 8.28 -3.87 -6.71
N ARG A 68 7.74 -5.09 -6.66
CA ARG A 68 6.59 -5.48 -7.50
C ARG A 68 5.30 -4.80 -7.04
N LEU A 69 5.12 -4.59 -5.74
CA LEU A 69 4.02 -3.80 -5.20
C LEU A 69 4.12 -2.35 -5.67
N ALA A 70 5.31 -1.76 -5.59
CA ALA A 70 5.56 -0.39 -6.03
C ALA A 70 5.21 -0.21 -7.52
N LEU A 71 5.79 -1.07 -8.37
CA LEU A 71 5.57 -1.03 -9.81
C LEU A 71 4.12 -1.35 -10.18
N GLY A 72 3.52 -2.36 -9.56
CA GLY A 72 2.12 -2.73 -9.81
C GLY A 72 1.15 -1.62 -9.42
N GLY A 73 1.38 -0.96 -8.27
CA GLY A 73 0.61 0.19 -7.83
C GLY A 73 0.72 1.38 -8.77
N LEU A 74 1.94 1.69 -9.24
CA LEU A 74 2.18 2.74 -10.23
C LEU A 74 1.44 2.47 -11.54
N LEU A 75 1.60 1.26 -12.09
CA LEU A 75 0.95 0.87 -13.34
C LEU A 75 -0.57 0.93 -13.22
N LEU A 76 -1.12 0.48 -12.09
CA LEU A 76 -2.56 0.54 -11.82
C LEU A 76 -3.05 2.00 -11.75
N GLY A 77 -2.35 2.86 -11.01
CA GLY A 77 -2.70 4.27 -10.89
C GLY A 77 -2.66 5.01 -12.23
N VAL A 78 -1.60 4.78 -13.02
CA VAL A 78 -1.45 5.36 -14.36
C VAL A 78 -2.53 4.84 -15.31
N ALA A 79 -2.81 3.53 -15.30
CA ALA A 79 -3.85 2.94 -16.12
C ALA A 79 -5.23 3.55 -15.81
N LEU A 80 -5.55 3.75 -14.54
CA LEU A 80 -6.83 4.34 -14.13
C LEU A 80 -6.93 5.84 -14.42
N ALA A 81 -5.82 6.57 -14.33
CA ALA A 81 -5.79 8.00 -14.66
C ALA A 81 -5.95 8.25 -16.18
N ILE A 82 -5.43 7.35 -17.02
CA ILE A 82 -5.43 7.45 -18.49
C ILE A 82 -6.64 6.75 -19.10
N ALA A 83 -7.24 5.75 -18.45
CA ALA A 83 -8.42 5.02 -18.91
C ALA A 83 -9.55 5.91 -19.49
N PRO A 84 -9.84 7.10 -18.94
CA PRO A 84 -10.90 7.95 -19.48
C PRO A 84 -10.58 8.56 -20.85
N LEU A 85 -9.30 8.74 -21.21
CA LEU A 85 -8.90 9.25 -22.53
C LEU A 85 -9.36 8.30 -23.65
N PHE A 86 -9.27 6.99 -23.43
CA PHE A 86 -9.73 5.98 -24.40
C PHE A 86 -11.24 5.99 -24.60
N ALA A 87 -11.99 6.63 -23.70
CA ALA A 87 -13.42 6.79 -23.81
C ALA A 87 -13.84 8.25 -24.10
N GLY A 88 -12.92 9.08 -24.60
CA GLY A 88 -13.16 10.47 -25.00
C GLY A 88 -13.31 11.47 -23.84
N GLY A 89 -12.99 11.07 -22.60
CA GLY A 89 -12.98 11.94 -21.41
C GLY A 89 -11.60 12.55 -21.16
N ALA A 90 -11.50 13.45 -20.18
CA ALA A 90 -10.23 14.03 -19.73
C ALA A 90 -9.46 13.07 -18.81
N ILE A 91 -8.14 13.22 -18.71
CA ILE A 91 -7.33 12.54 -17.69
C ILE A 91 -7.93 12.72 -16.29
N PHE A 92 -7.80 11.71 -15.43
CA PHE A 92 -8.38 11.71 -14.07
C PHE A 92 -9.92 11.82 -14.00
N THR A 93 -10.64 11.63 -15.10
CA THR A 93 -12.10 11.56 -15.04
C THR A 93 -12.53 10.24 -14.40
N HIS A 94 -12.96 10.29 -13.16
CA HIS A 94 -13.45 9.12 -12.45
C HIS A 94 -14.88 8.75 -12.89
N ARG A 95 -15.14 7.45 -13.02
CA ARG A 95 -16.47 6.88 -13.24
C ARG A 95 -17.03 6.24 -11.96
N PRO A 96 -18.34 6.37 -11.71
CA PRO A 96 -19.35 6.98 -12.58
C PRO A 96 -19.31 8.52 -12.59
N LEU A 97 -19.82 9.12 -13.67
CA LEU A 97 -20.06 10.57 -13.70
C LEU A 97 -21.11 10.94 -12.62
N PRO A 98 -21.11 12.20 -12.12
CA PRO A 98 -22.13 12.68 -11.19
C PRO A 98 -23.53 12.37 -11.74
N GLY A 99 -24.33 11.60 -10.99
CA GLY A 99 -25.70 11.24 -11.37
C GLY A 99 -25.90 9.87 -12.03
N VAL A 100 -24.84 9.07 -12.21
CA VAL A 100 -24.95 7.69 -12.70
C VAL A 100 -24.74 6.70 -11.55
N SER A 101 -25.68 5.76 -11.37
CA SER A 101 -25.62 4.75 -10.30
C SER A 101 -24.33 3.93 -10.39
N PRO A 102 -23.48 3.92 -9.35
CA PRO A 102 -22.27 3.11 -9.33
C PRO A 102 -22.56 1.61 -9.38
N VAL A 103 -21.58 0.85 -9.86
CA VAL A 103 -21.59 -0.61 -9.73
C VAL A 103 -21.47 -0.93 -8.24
N LYS A 104 -22.54 -1.49 -7.67
CA LYS A 104 -22.62 -1.82 -6.25
C LYS A 104 -22.13 -3.25 -6.02
N LEU A 105 -21.18 -3.43 -5.11
CA LEU A 105 -20.88 -4.71 -4.48
C LEU A 105 -21.40 -4.63 -3.04
N GLY A 106 -22.65 -5.05 -2.83
CA GLY A 106 -23.34 -4.84 -1.56
C GLY A 106 -23.61 -3.35 -1.30
N THR A 107 -23.14 -2.84 -0.16
CA THR A 107 -23.14 -1.41 0.21
C THR A 107 -21.93 -0.63 -0.34
N LEU A 108 -20.96 -1.31 -0.95
CA LEU A 108 -19.77 -0.67 -1.51
C LEU A 108 -20.04 -0.21 -2.94
N GLU A 109 -19.99 1.10 -3.14
CA GLU A 109 -19.93 1.67 -4.48
C GLU A 109 -18.51 1.46 -5.00
N LEU A 110 -18.29 0.50 -5.92
CA LEU A 110 -16.99 0.31 -6.54
C LEU A 110 -16.80 1.43 -7.58
N ILE A 111 -16.11 2.48 -7.15
CA ILE A 111 -15.86 3.68 -7.94
C ILE A 111 -14.37 3.69 -8.26
N THR A 112 -14.04 4.14 -9.46
CA THR A 112 -12.64 4.26 -9.94
C THR A 112 -11.66 5.00 -8.99
N PRO A 113 -12.05 5.98 -8.15
CA PRO A 113 -11.19 6.57 -7.12
C PRO A 113 -10.71 5.56 -6.08
N VAL A 114 -11.57 4.66 -5.60
CA VAL A 114 -11.19 3.65 -4.59
C VAL A 114 -10.12 2.72 -5.19
N LEU A 115 -10.27 2.33 -6.45
CA LEU A 115 -9.29 1.48 -7.12
C LEU A 115 -7.98 2.24 -7.41
N PHE A 116 -8.07 3.54 -7.67
CA PHE A 116 -6.91 4.41 -7.78
C PHE A 116 -6.15 4.50 -6.44
N ASP A 117 -6.87 4.66 -5.33
CA ASP A 117 -6.30 4.66 -3.98
C ASP A 117 -5.66 3.33 -3.61
N VAL A 118 -6.22 2.19 -4.06
CA VAL A 118 -5.56 0.89 -3.93
C VAL A 118 -4.22 0.88 -4.69
N GLY A 119 -4.17 1.48 -5.89
CA GLY A 119 -2.92 1.66 -6.64
C GLY A 119 -1.90 2.50 -5.86
N VAL A 120 -2.32 3.64 -5.30
CA VAL A 120 -1.48 4.50 -4.46
C VAL A 120 -1.00 3.78 -3.21
N PHE A 121 -1.86 3.03 -2.53
CA PHE A 121 -1.52 2.22 -1.36
C PHE A 121 -0.39 1.22 -1.67
N LEU A 122 -0.52 0.46 -2.76
CA LEU A 122 0.49 -0.51 -3.17
C LEU A 122 1.82 0.18 -3.55
N LEU A 123 1.72 1.32 -4.25
CA LEU A 123 2.87 2.13 -4.62
C LEU A 123 3.66 2.60 -3.40
N VAL A 124 2.97 3.19 -2.42
CA VAL A 124 3.58 3.75 -1.22
C VAL A 124 4.15 2.66 -0.33
N LEU A 125 3.39 1.60 -0.06
CA LEU A 125 3.85 0.46 0.73
C LEU A 125 5.12 -0.16 0.13
N GLY A 126 5.09 -0.44 -1.18
CA GLY A 126 6.22 -1.02 -1.89
C GLY A 126 7.46 -0.11 -1.86
N THR A 127 7.28 1.18 -2.12
CA THR A 127 8.38 2.16 -2.19
C THR A 127 9.04 2.35 -0.85
N VAL A 128 8.27 2.51 0.23
CA VAL A 128 8.81 2.72 1.58
C VAL A 128 9.55 1.47 2.05
N VAL A 129 8.95 0.29 1.90
CA VAL A 129 9.57 -0.97 2.33
C VAL A 129 10.84 -1.25 1.53
N ALA A 130 10.80 -1.09 0.20
CA ALA A 130 11.97 -1.29 -0.67
C ALA A 130 13.09 -0.28 -0.36
N GLY A 131 12.74 1.00 -0.20
CA GLY A 131 13.68 2.07 0.09
C GLY A 131 14.44 1.81 1.38
N VAL A 132 13.74 1.50 2.47
CA VAL A 132 14.39 1.20 3.75
C VAL A 132 15.24 -0.07 3.68
N HIS A 133 14.77 -1.12 2.99
CA HIS A 133 15.56 -2.35 2.84
C HIS A 133 16.81 -2.15 1.99
N LEU A 134 16.78 -1.23 1.03
CA LEU A 134 17.96 -0.86 0.24
C LEU A 134 19.04 -0.24 1.13
N PHE A 135 18.67 0.70 2.01
CA PHE A 135 19.60 1.34 2.95
C PHE A 135 20.04 0.42 4.09
N ALA A 136 19.21 -0.55 4.48
CA ALA A 136 19.51 -1.48 5.56
C ALA A 136 20.46 -2.62 5.16
N ARG A 137 20.85 -2.73 3.88
CA ARG A 137 21.83 -3.73 3.43
C ARG A 137 23.22 -3.36 3.95
N PRO A 138 23.88 -4.22 4.75
CA PRO A 138 25.26 -3.98 5.13
C PRO A 138 26.14 -3.95 3.85
N PRO A 139 27.24 -3.16 3.84
CA PRO A 139 28.20 -3.18 2.74
C PRO A 139 28.60 -4.63 2.44
N GLN A 140 28.50 -5.02 1.17
CA GLN A 140 29.03 -6.31 0.73
C GLN A 140 30.53 -6.25 0.95
N GLU A 141 31.01 -7.01 1.93
CA GLU A 141 32.42 -7.32 2.06
C GLU A 141 32.75 -8.20 0.84
N ASP A 142 33.39 -7.56 -0.12
CA ASP A 142 33.80 -8.08 -1.42
C ASP A 142 34.54 -9.40 -1.18
N ARG A 143 33.88 -10.51 -1.51
CA ARG A 143 34.53 -11.82 -1.48
C ARG A 143 35.38 -11.92 -2.74
N SER A 144 36.66 -11.52 -2.55
CA SER A 144 37.89 -12.09 -3.11
C SER A 144 37.73 -13.07 -4.28
#